data_AF-A0A242JVD4-F1
#
_entry.id   AF-A0A242JVD4-F1
#
_cell.length_a   1.000
_cell.length_b   1.000
_cell.length_c   1.000
_cell.angle_alpha   90.00
_cell.angle_beta   90.00
_cell.angle_gamma   90.00
#
_symmetry.space_group_name_H-M   'P 1'
#
loop_
_entity.id
_entity.type
_entity.pdbx_description
1 polymer ?
#
loop_
_entity_poly.entity_id
_entity_poly.type
_entity_poly.pdbx_seq_one_letter_code
_entity_poly.pdbx_strand_id
1 'polypeptide(L)'
;MKNYLDKNLDSTIYEFLFNCLFIITDNYFPYIEEMNDDRKIVSNKLKEKTSKKNLLLLSDLETGIVFFMSASKQNVVLLEQIRTHAFRKKLTEFEREELEDALIEAQQVVEMIQITSEILHQLSGTYNNILNNNLNDTMRILTVLSVLLTIPTIITGFFGMNMPLPLENNASGWIITIAISTFLWFGLSLVLRKIMK
;
A
#
# COMPACT_ATOMS: atom_id res chain seq x y z
N MET A 1 13.39 1.51 -35.72
CA MET A 1 14.79 1.39 -36.20
C MET A 1 14.90 1.21 -37.71
N LYS A 2 14.32 0.16 -38.33
CA LYS A 2 14.37 -0.05 -39.80
C LYS A 2 13.80 1.14 -40.61
N ASN A 3 12.60 1.61 -40.24
CA ASN A 3 11.96 2.78 -40.86
C ASN A 3 12.72 4.11 -40.69
N TYR A 4 13.64 4.21 -39.72
CA TYR A 4 14.45 5.42 -39.53
C TYR A 4 15.69 5.41 -40.43
N LEU A 5 16.37 4.27 -40.52
CA LEU A 5 17.48 4.06 -41.46
C LEU A 5 17.05 4.24 -42.92
N ASP A 6 15.82 3.83 -43.25
CA ASP A 6 15.26 4.03 -44.59
C ASP A 6 14.96 5.51 -44.92
N LYS A 7 14.84 6.38 -43.91
CA LYS A 7 14.55 7.82 -44.06
C LYS A 7 15.79 8.71 -43.93
N ASN A 8 16.84 8.25 -43.26
CA ASN A 8 18.04 9.05 -42.94
C ASN A 8 19.33 8.32 -43.37
N LEU A 9 19.49 8.15 -44.67
CA LEU A 9 20.63 7.45 -45.29
C LEU A 9 21.99 8.15 -45.07
N ASP A 10 22.00 9.45 -44.77
CA ASP A 10 23.21 10.28 -44.55
C ASP A 10 23.47 10.64 -43.08
N SER A 11 22.78 9.98 -42.13
CA SER A 11 22.91 10.29 -40.69
C SER A 11 24.29 9.94 -40.13
N THR A 12 24.82 10.78 -39.24
CA THR A 12 26.10 10.49 -38.57
C THR A 12 25.94 9.34 -37.58
N ILE A 13 27.06 8.71 -37.18
CA ILE A 13 27.05 7.65 -36.16
C ILE A 13 26.48 8.17 -34.83
N TYR A 14 26.70 9.45 -34.50
CA TYR A 14 26.20 10.05 -33.26
C TYR A 14 24.69 10.34 -33.34
N GLU A 15 24.19 10.87 -34.46
CA GLU A 15 22.75 11.05 -34.70
C GLU A 15 22.01 9.71 -34.59
N PHE A 16 22.55 8.66 -35.25
CA PHE A 16 21.98 7.32 -35.12
C PHE A 16 21.98 6.82 -33.68
N LEU A 17 23.08 7.02 -32.94
CA LEU A 17 23.20 6.58 -31.54
C LEU A 17 22.20 7.31 -30.63
N PHE A 18 22.13 8.64 -30.70
CA PHE A 18 21.27 9.45 -29.82
C PHE A 18 19.81 9.21 -30.11
N ASN A 19 19.42 9.06 -31.38
CA ASN A 19 18.05 8.69 -31.69
C ASN A 19 17.72 7.24 -31.27
N CYS A 20 18.67 6.30 -31.35
CA CYS A 20 18.43 4.97 -30.77
C CYS A 20 18.16 5.06 -29.26
N LEU A 21 18.92 5.88 -28.54
CA LEU A 21 18.72 6.12 -27.11
C LEU A 21 17.37 6.79 -26.84
N PHE A 22 17.00 7.79 -27.63
CA PHE A 22 15.68 8.44 -27.56
C PHE A 22 14.54 7.43 -27.72
N ILE A 23 14.57 6.59 -28.77
CA ILE A 23 13.57 5.56 -29.00
C ILE A 23 13.51 4.56 -27.83
N ILE A 24 14.66 4.18 -27.27
CA ILE A 24 14.69 3.28 -26.11
C ILE A 24 14.01 3.94 -24.90
N THR A 25 14.29 5.21 -24.64
CA THR A 25 13.64 5.99 -23.58
C THR A 25 12.14 6.13 -23.81
N ASP A 26 11.72 6.46 -25.03
CA ASP A 26 10.31 6.64 -25.42
C ASP A 26 9.48 5.38 -25.17
N ASN A 27 10.08 4.20 -25.38
CA ASN A 27 9.43 2.91 -25.10
C ASN A 27 9.11 2.68 -23.61
N TYR A 28 9.62 3.49 -22.66
CA TYR A 28 9.24 3.38 -21.26
C TYR A 28 7.84 3.97 -20.99
N PHE A 29 7.42 5.01 -21.73
CA PHE A 29 6.16 5.71 -21.46
C PHE A 29 4.93 4.79 -21.44
N PRO A 30 4.72 3.89 -22.42
CA PRO A 30 3.56 3.00 -22.40
C PRO A 30 3.53 2.08 -21.17
N TYR A 31 4.69 1.59 -20.71
CA TYR A 31 4.75 0.75 -19.51
C TYR A 31 4.46 1.54 -18.24
N ILE A 32 4.86 2.81 -18.16
CA ILE A 32 4.55 3.67 -17.00
C ILE A 32 3.05 3.99 -16.97
N GLU A 33 2.42 4.19 -18.12
CA GLU A 33 0.97 4.35 -18.21
C GLU A 33 0.24 3.08 -17.76
N GLU A 34 0.69 1.91 -18.21
CA GLU A 34 0.15 0.62 -17.76
C GLU A 34 0.29 0.43 -16.24
N MET A 35 1.47 0.71 -15.67
CA MET A 35 1.70 0.69 -14.22
C MET A 35 0.76 1.63 -13.46
N ASN A 36 0.49 2.81 -14.02
CA ASN A 36 -0.43 3.78 -13.44
C ASN A 36 -1.88 3.29 -13.45
N ASP A 37 -2.28 2.54 -14.46
CA ASP A 37 -3.60 1.93 -14.54
C ASP A 37 -3.71 0.72 -13.61
N ASP A 38 -2.70 -0.13 -13.54
CA ASP A 38 -2.60 -1.21 -12.56
C ASP A 38 -2.69 -0.70 -11.13
N ARG A 39 -2.01 0.41 -10.83
CA ARG A 39 -2.12 1.11 -9.54
C ARG A 39 -3.57 1.49 -9.23
N LYS A 40 -4.32 2.03 -10.21
CA LYS A 40 -5.74 2.37 -10.02
C LYS A 40 -6.58 1.11 -9.76
N ILE A 41 -6.33 0.04 -10.51
CA ILE A 41 -7.03 -1.24 -10.36
C ILE A 41 -6.80 -1.82 -8.96
N VAL A 42 -5.54 -1.88 -8.51
CA VAL A 42 -5.17 -2.37 -7.18
C VAL A 42 -5.77 -1.49 -6.09
N SER A 43 -5.70 -0.16 -6.25
CA SER A 43 -6.32 0.78 -5.32
C SER A 43 -7.82 0.55 -5.16
N ASN A 44 -8.55 0.35 -6.26
CA ASN A 44 -9.99 0.06 -6.23
C ASN A 44 -10.30 -1.29 -5.56
N LYS A 45 -9.55 -2.36 -5.89
CA LYS A 45 -9.70 -3.68 -5.24
C LYS A 45 -9.49 -3.62 -3.73
N LEU A 46 -8.51 -2.83 -3.29
CA LEU A 46 -8.23 -2.65 -1.87
C LEU A 46 -9.28 -1.80 -1.15
N LYS A 47 -9.84 -0.76 -1.82
CA LYS A 47 -10.98 0.02 -1.30
C LYS A 47 -12.22 -0.84 -1.10
N GLU A 48 -12.51 -1.73 -2.04
CA GLU A 48 -13.63 -2.68 -1.91
C GLU A 48 -13.39 -3.68 -0.78
N LYS A 49 -12.19 -4.28 -0.75
CA LYS A 49 -11.83 -5.26 0.27
C LYS A 49 -10.33 -5.37 0.47
N THR A 50 -9.86 -4.98 1.65
CA THR A 50 -8.50 -5.27 2.10
C THR A 50 -8.37 -6.77 2.39
N SER A 51 -7.72 -7.50 1.48
CA SER A 51 -7.50 -8.95 1.60
C SER A 51 -6.04 -9.28 1.33
N LYS A 52 -5.56 -10.41 1.86
CA LYS A 52 -4.19 -10.90 1.60
C LYS A 52 -3.89 -10.93 0.10
N LYS A 53 -4.83 -11.39 -0.73
CA LYS A 53 -4.68 -11.42 -2.19
C LYS A 53 -4.44 -10.02 -2.77
N ASN A 54 -5.25 -9.04 -2.38
CA ASN A 54 -5.13 -7.68 -2.91
C ASN A 54 -3.87 -6.96 -2.40
N LEU A 55 -3.42 -7.27 -1.18
CA LEU A 55 -2.17 -6.76 -0.62
C LEU A 55 -0.95 -7.37 -1.32
N LEU A 56 -1.01 -8.64 -1.73
CA LEU A 56 0.05 -9.24 -2.54
C LEU A 56 0.13 -8.58 -3.92
N LEU A 57 -1.01 -8.29 -4.57
CA LEU A 57 -1.01 -7.53 -5.82
C LEU A 57 -0.37 -6.13 -5.67
N LEU A 58 -0.61 -5.46 -4.54
CA LEU A 58 0.05 -4.19 -4.23
C LEU A 58 1.57 -4.37 -4.08
N SER A 59 1.99 -5.40 -3.34
CA SER A 59 3.41 -5.72 -3.13
C SER A 59 4.13 -6.06 -4.43
N ASP A 60 3.48 -6.81 -5.34
CA ASP A 60 4.04 -7.18 -6.63
C ASP A 60 4.24 -5.93 -7.50
N LEU A 61 3.24 -5.04 -7.53
CA LEU A 61 3.31 -3.76 -8.26
C LEU A 61 4.38 -2.82 -7.68
N GLU A 62 4.46 -2.70 -6.35
CA GLU A 62 5.53 -1.94 -5.67
C GLU A 62 6.92 -2.44 -6.06
N THR A 63 7.12 -3.77 -6.05
CA THR A 63 8.38 -4.38 -6.42
C THR A 63 8.73 -4.09 -7.88
N GLY A 64 7.76 -4.21 -8.80
CA GLY A 64 7.93 -3.88 -10.21
C GLY A 64 8.36 -2.42 -10.42
N ILE A 65 7.71 -1.48 -9.73
CA ILE A 65 8.04 -0.05 -9.81
C ILE A 65 9.45 0.25 -9.30
N VAL A 66 9.91 -0.43 -8.25
CA VAL A 66 11.30 -0.27 -7.77
C VAL A 66 12.32 -0.72 -8.82
N PHE A 67 12.06 -1.81 -9.54
CA PHE A 67 12.94 -2.24 -10.64
C PHE A 67 12.96 -1.23 -11.79
N PHE A 68 11.79 -0.74 -12.22
CA PHE A 68 11.70 0.30 -13.25
C PHE A 68 12.41 1.58 -12.83
N MET A 69 12.22 2.02 -11.58
CA MET A 69 12.90 3.18 -11.00
C MET A 69 14.41 3.04 -11.09
N SER A 70 14.95 1.88 -10.72
CA SER A 70 16.39 1.64 -10.77
C SER A 70 16.91 1.65 -12.21
N ALA A 71 16.21 1.00 -13.14
CA ALA A 71 16.60 0.96 -14.55
C ALA A 71 16.59 2.36 -15.19
N SER A 72 15.51 3.11 -14.99
CA SER A 72 15.37 4.46 -15.54
C SER A 72 16.41 5.43 -14.98
N LYS A 73 16.69 5.39 -13.66
CA LYS A 73 17.77 6.20 -13.06
C LYS A 73 19.12 5.87 -13.67
N GLN A 74 19.38 4.58 -13.93
CA GLN A 74 20.65 4.16 -14.52
C GLN A 74 20.80 4.61 -15.98
N ASN A 75 19.70 4.65 -16.74
CA ASN A 75 19.68 5.23 -18.09
C ASN A 75 19.97 6.73 -18.09
N VAL A 76 19.38 7.49 -17.16
CA VAL A 76 19.70 8.93 -16.99
C VAL A 76 21.18 9.13 -16.67
N VAL A 77 21.73 8.34 -15.75
CA VAL A 77 23.17 8.42 -15.41
C VAL A 77 24.05 8.13 -16.63
N LEU A 78 23.69 7.15 -17.46
CA LEU A 78 24.40 6.84 -18.69
C LEU A 78 24.35 8.02 -19.67
N LEU A 79 23.18 8.62 -19.89
CA LEU A 79 23.01 9.77 -20.78
C LEU A 79 23.80 10.99 -20.29
N GLU A 80 23.81 11.23 -18.97
CA GLU A 80 24.63 12.28 -18.34
C GLU A 80 26.14 12.08 -18.54
N GLN A 81 26.61 10.83 -18.43
CA GLN A 81 28.00 10.48 -18.70
C GLN A 81 28.34 10.69 -20.18
N ILE A 82 27.47 10.23 -21.09
CA ILE A 82 27.62 10.46 -22.53
C ILE A 82 27.71 11.96 -22.81
N ARG A 83 26.79 12.75 -22.27
CA ARG A 83 26.78 14.22 -22.38
C ARG A 83 28.12 14.82 -21.95
N THR A 84 28.58 14.49 -20.75
CA THR A 84 29.86 14.99 -20.20
C THR A 84 31.07 14.64 -21.09
N HIS A 85 31.10 13.43 -21.66
CA HIS A 85 32.19 13.00 -22.55
C HIS A 85 32.04 13.54 -23.97
N ALA A 86 30.80 13.69 -24.45
CA ALA A 86 30.50 14.17 -25.79
C ALA A 86 30.78 15.67 -25.92
N PHE A 87 30.62 16.46 -24.84
CA PHE A 87 31.12 17.85 -24.80
C PHE A 87 32.62 17.99 -25.04
N ARG A 88 33.42 16.93 -24.80
CA ARG A 88 34.86 16.91 -25.11
C ARG A 88 35.15 16.55 -26.56
N LYS A 89 34.19 15.94 -27.26
CA LYS A 89 34.23 15.72 -28.71
C LYS A 89 33.53 16.91 -29.39
N LYS A 90 33.98 17.30 -30.58
CA LYS A 90 33.33 18.37 -31.35
C LYS A 90 32.04 17.82 -32.00
N LEU A 91 30.99 17.60 -31.21
CA LEU A 91 29.65 17.32 -31.73
C LEU A 91 29.16 18.52 -32.57
N THR A 92 28.30 18.25 -33.55
CA THR A 92 27.51 19.29 -34.21
C THR A 92 26.45 19.83 -33.23
N GLU A 93 25.91 21.02 -33.49
CA GLU A 93 24.82 21.56 -32.65
C GLU A 93 23.57 20.66 -32.70
N PHE A 94 23.28 20.05 -33.87
CA PHE A 94 22.17 19.11 -34.04
C PHE A 94 22.35 17.83 -33.20
N GLU A 95 23.54 17.23 -33.22
CA GLU A 95 23.87 16.06 -32.38
C GLU A 95 23.76 16.37 -30.88
N ARG A 96 24.10 17.60 -30.46
CA ARG A 96 23.96 18.02 -29.07
C ARG A 96 22.48 18.16 -28.69
N GLU A 97 21.66 18.72 -29.57
CA GLU A 97 20.21 18.87 -29.35
C GLU A 97 19.54 17.51 -29.17
N GLU A 98 19.79 16.53 -30.05
CA GLU A 98 19.21 15.18 -29.92
C GLU A 98 19.62 14.47 -28.61
N LEU A 99 20.85 14.67 -28.14
CA LEU A 99 21.29 14.11 -26.86
C LEU A 99 20.58 14.78 -25.67
N GLU A 100 20.38 16.10 -25.72
CA GLU A 100 19.69 16.81 -24.65
C GLU A 100 18.20 16.42 -24.60
N ASP A 101 17.55 16.26 -25.76
CA ASP A 101 16.17 15.76 -25.84
C ASP A 101 16.03 14.36 -25.23
N ALA A 102 16.93 13.43 -25.58
CA ALA A 102 16.93 12.09 -25.01
C ALA A 102 17.14 12.11 -23.48
N LEU A 103 17.96 13.03 -22.98
CA LEU A 103 18.20 13.20 -21.55
C LEU A 103 16.98 13.78 -20.83
N ILE A 104 16.31 14.79 -21.41
CA ILE A 104 15.08 15.38 -20.86
C ILE A 104 13.98 14.33 -20.74
N GLU A 105 13.73 13.55 -21.80
CA GLU A 105 12.74 12.48 -21.79
C GLU A 105 13.07 11.40 -20.74
N ALA A 106 14.35 11.05 -20.59
CA ALA A 106 14.77 10.06 -19.59
C ALA A 106 14.57 10.57 -18.16
N GLN A 107 14.82 11.85 -17.91
CA GLN A 107 14.54 12.49 -16.62
C GLN A 107 13.03 12.50 -16.34
N GLN A 108 12.20 12.84 -17.32
CA GLN A 108 10.75 12.80 -17.20
C GLN A 108 10.23 11.40 -16.85
N VAL A 109 10.77 10.36 -17.51
CA VAL A 109 10.47 8.96 -17.18
C VAL A 109 10.77 8.65 -15.70
N VAL A 110 11.93 9.07 -15.18
CA VAL A 110 12.29 8.87 -13.78
C VAL A 110 11.31 9.58 -12.84
N GLU A 111 10.93 10.82 -13.13
CA GLU A 111 9.97 11.59 -12.33
C GLU A 111 8.60 10.92 -12.27
N MET A 112 8.09 10.43 -13.40
CA MET A 112 6.80 9.73 -13.45
C MET A 112 6.81 8.44 -12.62
N ILE A 113 7.88 7.65 -12.70
CA ILE A 113 8.02 6.44 -11.89
C ILE A 113 8.16 6.81 -10.40
N GLN A 114 8.83 7.91 -10.06
CA GLN A 114 9.02 8.37 -8.69
C GLN A 114 7.69 8.71 -8.04
N ILE A 115 6.87 9.52 -8.73
CA ILE A 115 5.51 9.86 -8.28
C ILE A 115 4.69 8.58 -8.08
N THR A 116 4.75 7.64 -9.01
CA THR A 116 3.98 6.39 -8.92
C THR A 116 4.43 5.54 -7.74
N SER A 117 5.75 5.45 -7.49
CA SER A 117 6.32 4.76 -6.34
C SER A 117 5.89 5.37 -5.01
N GLU A 118 5.87 6.71 -4.91
CA GLU A 118 5.45 7.43 -3.71
C GLU A 118 3.97 7.19 -3.40
N ILE A 119 3.11 7.19 -4.43
CA ILE A 119 1.69 6.89 -4.28
C ILE A 119 1.47 5.46 -3.78
N LEU A 120 2.19 4.47 -4.34
CA LEU A 120 2.07 3.09 -3.88
C LEU A 120 2.47 2.95 -2.41
N HIS A 121 3.59 3.57 -2.01
CA HIS A 121 4.04 3.55 -0.62
C HIS A 121 3.00 4.18 0.33
N GLN A 122 2.36 5.29 -0.07
CA GLN A 122 1.26 5.90 0.68
C GLN A 122 0.03 4.98 0.76
N LEU A 123 -0.32 4.28 -0.32
CA LEU A 123 -1.41 3.30 -0.32
C LEU A 123 -1.10 2.16 0.64
N SER A 124 0.09 1.57 0.59
CA SER A 124 0.53 0.50 1.49
C SER A 124 0.44 0.92 2.96
N GLY A 125 0.94 2.11 3.30
CA GLY A 125 0.80 2.68 4.64
C GLY A 125 -0.66 2.85 5.08
N THR A 126 -1.52 3.35 4.20
CA THR A 126 -2.95 3.53 4.47
C THR A 126 -3.66 2.20 4.74
N TYR A 127 -3.39 1.17 3.93
CA TYR A 127 -4.02 -0.14 4.11
C TYR A 127 -3.47 -0.88 5.33
N ASN A 128 -2.20 -0.70 5.69
CA ASN A 128 -1.67 -1.17 6.97
C ASN A 128 -2.40 -0.55 8.16
N ASN A 129 -2.71 0.76 8.11
CA ASN A 129 -3.51 1.41 9.15
C ASN A 129 -4.94 0.85 9.21
N ILE A 130 -5.58 0.58 8.07
CA ILE A 130 -6.91 -0.05 8.03
C ILE A 130 -6.87 -1.45 8.65
N LEU A 131 -5.84 -2.26 8.35
CA LEU A 131 -5.67 -3.58 8.95
C LEU A 131 -5.52 -3.50 10.47
N ASN A 132 -4.69 -2.57 10.95
CA ASN A 132 -4.49 -2.35 12.38
C ASN A 132 -5.79 -1.90 13.07
N ASN A 133 -6.58 -1.03 12.43
CA ASN A 133 -7.89 -0.64 12.93
C ASN A 133 -8.85 -1.82 13.01
N ASN A 134 -8.93 -2.65 11.95
CA ASN A 134 -9.77 -3.85 11.95
C ASN A 134 -9.36 -4.85 13.04
N LEU A 135 -8.05 -5.00 13.28
CA LEU A 135 -7.52 -5.84 14.35
C LEU A 135 -7.92 -5.28 15.73
N ASN A 136 -7.73 -3.97 15.94
CA ASN A 136 -8.14 -3.28 17.16
C ASN A 136 -9.65 -3.42 17.40
N ASP A 137 -10.48 -3.26 16.38
CA ASP A 137 -11.93 -3.43 16.46
C ASP A 137 -12.32 -4.87 16.80
N THR A 138 -11.65 -5.85 16.19
CA THR A 138 -11.88 -7.28 16.49
C THR A 138 -11.50 -7.60 17.94
N MET A 139 -10.33 -7.16 18.40
CA MET A 139 -9.87 -7.35 19.79
C MET A 139 -10.80 -6.66 20.78
N ARG A 140 -11.28 -5.47 20.43
CA ARG A 140 -12.25 -4.71 21.19
C ARG A 140 -13.57 -5.49 21.34
N ILE A 141 -14.09 -6.07 20.26
CA ILE A 141 -15.30 -6.91 20.31
C ILE A 141 -15.08 -8.14 21.21
N LEU A 142 -13.98 -8.88 21.00
CA LEU A 142 -13.65 -10.05 21.82
C LEU A 142 -13.52 -9.70 23.30
N THR A 143 -12.91 -8.55 23.61
CA THR A 143 -12.75 -8.06 24.99
C THR A 143 -14.10 -7.74 25.63
N VAL A 144 -15.00 -7.04 24.92
CA VAL A 144 -16.36 -6.77 25.43
C VAL A 144 -17.11 -8.07 25.70
N LEU A 145 -17.10 -8.99 24.74
CA LEU A 145 -17.78 -10.28 24.91
C LEU A 145 -17.22 -11.04 26.10
N SER A 146 -15.89 -11.10 26.24
CA SER A 146 -15.22 -11.77 27.36
C SER A 146 -15.63 -11.16 28.70
N VAL A 147 -15.53 -9.83 28.84
CA VAL A 147 -15.87 -9.11 30.08
C VAL A 147 -17.34 -9.26 30.45
N LEU A 148 -18.25 -9.22 29.47
CA LEU A 148 -19.68 -9.41 29.69
C LEU A 148 -20.03 -10.85 30.10
N LEU A 149 -19.34 -11.85 29.56
CA LEU A 149 -19.52 -13.26 29.93
C LEU A 149 -18.96 -13.59 31.33
N THR A 150 -17.97 -12.83 31.80
CA THR A 150 -17.38 -13.02 33.13
C THR A 150 -18.38 -12.81 34.27
N ILE A 151 -19.32 -11.87 34.17
CA ILE A 151 -20.30 -11.61 35.25
C ILE A 151 -21.19 -12.84 35.54
N PRO A 152 -21.93 -13.39 34.55
CA PRO A 152 -22.70 -14.61 34.77
C PRO A 152 -21.82 -15.76 35.26
N THR A 153 -20.63 -15.92 34.68
CA THR A 153 -19.70 -17.01 35.01
C THR A 153 -19.27 -16.96 36.49
N ILE A 154 -18.92 -15.78 37.01
CA ILE A 154 -18.55 -15.61 38.42
C ILE A 154 -19.74 -15.96 39.31
N ILE A 155 -20.93 -15.48 38.98
CA ILE A 155 -22.14 -15.69 39.78
C ILE A 155 -22.52 -17.17 39.78
N THR A 156 -22.59 -17.81 38.61
CA THR A 156 -22.82 -19.26 38.54
C THR A 156 -21.71 -20.06 39.22
N GLY A 157 -20.47 -19.57 39.16
CA GLY A 157 -19.32 -20.17 39.82
C GLY A 157 -19.50 -20.23 41.34
N PHE A 158 -19.85 -19.11 41.97
CA PHE A 158 -20.16 -19.08 43.41
C PHE A 158 -21.32 -19.99 43.79
N PHE A 159 -22.41 -19.99 43.02
CA PHE A 159 -23.57 -20.87 43.27
C PHE A 159 -23.28 -22.36 42.99
N GLY A 160 -22.22 -22.66 42.21
CA GLY A 160 -21.73 -24.02 42.00
C GLY A 160 -20.74 -24.50 43.06
N MET A 161 -20.33 -23.64 43.99
CA MET A 161 -19.47 -24.03 45.12
C MET A 161 -20.32 -24.62 46.24
N ASN A 162 -19.84 -25.71 46.85
CA ASN A 162 -20.46 -26.33 48.02
C ASN A 162 -20.19 -25.52 49.31
N MET A 163 -20.46 -24.21 49.28
CA MET A 163 -20.29 -23.30 50.41
C MET A 163 -21.65 -22.70 50.77
N PRO A 164 -22.01 -22.63 52.07
CA PRO A 164 -23.28 -22.06 52.49
C PRO A 164 -23.35 -20.59 52.08
N LEU A 165 -24.27 -20.25 51.18
CA LEU A 165 -24.43 -18.90 50.65
C LEU A 165 -25.61 -18.17 51.30
N PRO A 166 -25.49 -16.86 51.54
CA PRO A 166 -26.65 -16.04 51.88
C PRO A 166 -27.66 -16.11 50.71
N LEU A 167 -28.92 -16.40 51.01
CA LEU A 167 -30.05 -16.65 50.07
C LEU A 167 -30.22 -18.10 49.57
N GLU A 168 -29.38 -19.06 49.97
CA GLU A 168 -29.50 -20.47 49.55
C GLU A 168 -30.80 -21.15 50.05
N ASN A 169 -31.23 -20.85 51.27
CA ASN A 169 -32.42 -21.46 51.90
C ASN A 169 -33.74 -20.74 51.59
N ASN A 170 -33.73 -19.71 50.74
CA ASN A 170 -34.93 -18.95 50.37
C ASN A 170 -35.47 -19.42 49.02
N ALA A 171 -36.76 -19.78 48.95
CA ALA A 171 -37.42 -20.26 47.72
C ALA A 171 -37.33 -19.24 46.55
N SER A 172 -37.20 -17.94 46.85
CA SER A 172 -37.01 -16.87 45.85
C SER A 172 -35.56 -16.44 45.66
N GLY A 173 -34.59 -17.07 46.33
CA GLY A 173 -33.18 -16.69 46.30
C GLY A 173 -32.58 -16.71 44.89
N TRP A 174 -32.92 -17.72 44.10
CA TRP A 174 -32.47 -17.84 42.70
C TRP A 174 -32.92 -16.68 41.81
N ILE A 175 -34.13 -16.14 42.03
CA ILE A 175 -34.67 -15.00 41.28
C ILE A 175 -33.91 -13.72 41.65
N ILE A 176 -33.66 -13.51 42.95
CA ILE A 176 -32.92 -12.35 43.46
C ILE A 176 -31.49 -12.34 42.91
N THR A 177 -30.83 -13.50 42.89
CA THR A 177 -29.49 -13.65 42.29
C THR A 177 -29.47 -13.30 40.81
N ILE A 178 -30.43 -13.80 40.03
CA ILE A 178 -30.54 -13.45 38.60
C ILE A 178 -30.77 -11.95 38.43
N ALA A 179 -31.64 -11.34 39.23
CA ALA A 179 -31.90 -9.90 39.17
C ALA A 179 -30.65 -9.06 39.44
N ILE A 180 -29.88 -9.41 40.49
CA ILE A 180 -28.60 -8.74 40.81
C ILE A 180 -27.58 -8.96 39.69
N SER A 181 -27.49 -10.20 39.17
CA SER A 181 -26.61 -10.54 38.03
C SER A 181 -26.90 -9.69 36.81
N THR A 182 -28.17 -9.60 36.41
CA THR A 182 -28.61 -8.80 35.26
C THR A 182 -28.37 -7.31 35.51
N PHE A 183 -28.59 -6.82 36.73
CA PHE A 183 -28.31 -5.42 37.09
C PHE A 183 -26.82 -5.08 36.98
N LEU A 184 -25.94 -5.93 37.54
CA LEU A 184 -24.49 -5.78 37.44
C LEU A 184 -24.01 -5.86 35.99
N TRP A 185 -24.57 -6.80 35.22
CA TRP A 185 -24.27 -6.96 33.80
C TRP A 185 -24.64 -5.72 32.99
N PHE A 186 -25.84 -5.18 33.22
CA PHE A 186 -26.31 -3.97 32.54
C PHE A 186 -25.46 -2.76 32.94
N GLY A 187 -25.14 -2.61 34.23
CA GLY A 187 -24.23 -1.57 34.73
C GLY A 187 -22.86 -1.62 34.05
N LEU A 188 -22.23 -2.79 33.99
CA LEU A 188 -20.94 -2.98 33.32
C LEU A 188 -21.04 -2.72 31.82
N SER A 189 -22.12 -3.17 31.16
CA SER A 189 -22.37 -2.91 29.74
C SER A 189 -22.46 -1.41 29.44
N LEU A 190 -23.09 -0.61 30.32
CA LEU A 190 -23.17 0.84 30.14
C LEU A 190 -21.81 1.53 30.31
N VAL A 191 -21.03 1.10 31.32
CA VAL A 191 -19.67 1.61 31.54
C VAL A 191 -18.77 1.30 30.35
N LEU A 192 -18.76 0.05 29.86
CA LEU A 192 -18.02 -0.33 28.66
C LEU A 192 -18.46 0.48 27.44
N ARG A 193 -19.77 0.65 27.23
CA ARG A 193 -20.28 1.48 26.12
C ARG A 193 -19.80 2.93 26.19
N LYS A 194 -19.61 3.48 27.39
CA LYS A 194 -19.12 4.85 27.59
C LYS A 194 -17.60 4.96 27.39
N ILE A 195 -16.83 3.99 27.87
CA ILE A 195 -15.37 3.97 27.73
C ILE A 195 -14.94 3.75 26.28
N MET A 196 -15.74 2.98 25.55
CA MET A 196 -15.38 2.52 24.21
C MET A 196 -16.01 3.36 23.10
N LYS A 197 -16.90 4.31 23.42
CA LYS A 197 -17.26 5.36 22.47
C LYS A 197 -16.06 6.27 22.22
#